data_AF-A0A2D4PGG5-F1
#
_entry.id   AF-A0A2D4PGG5-F1
#
_cell.length_a   1.000
_cell.length_b   1.000
_cell.length_c   1.000
_cell.angle_alpha   90.00
_cell.angle_beta   90.00
_cell.angle_gamma   90.00
#
_symmetry.space_group_name_H-M   'P 1'
#
loop_
_entity.id
_entity.type
_entity.pdbx_description
1 polymer ?
#
loop_
_entity_poly.entity_id
_entity_poly.type
_entity_poly.pdbx_seq_one_letter_code
_entity_poly.pdbx_strand_id
1 'polypeptide(L)'
;AGTLQLESKPSRIVGPFCPSLDPAILANYRPVSNLRFIAKVVENVVVRQFPQYLEEAAYLDPLQSGFRRGYSTETALVALVDDLWRARDRGYSSVLALLDLSAAFDTIDHSILLRRLEGLGIRGTVLRWFSSFLSDRTQF
;
A
#
# COMPACT_ATOMS: atom_id res chain seq x y z
N ALA A 1 23.64 -21.44 1.74
CA ALA A 1 22.74 -20.84 0.75
C ALA A 1 22.58 -19.36 1.11
N GLY A 2 23.14 -18.46 0.29
CA GLY A 2 23.43 -17.07 0.68
C GLY A 2 22.20 -16.21 0.92
N THR A 3 22.14 -15.60 2.11
CA THR A 3 21.17 -14.56 2.46
C THR A 3 21.63 -13.26 1.81
N LEU A 4 20.89 -12.76 0.82
CA LEU A 4 21.07 -11.39 0.32
C LEU A 4 20.55 -10.43 1.39
N GLN A 5 21.43 -10.02 2.32
CA GLN A 5 21.14 -8.89 3.19
C GLN A 5 21.22 -7.63 2.34
N LEU A 6 20.06 -7.00 2.08
CA LEU A 6 20.01 -5.67 1.51
C LEU A 6 20.47 -4.68 2.58
N GLU A 7 21.77 -4.38 2.62
CA GLU A 7 22.32 -3.29 3.43
C GLU A 7 21.56 -1.97 3.20
N SER A 8 21.53 -1.17 4.27
CA SER A 8 20.75 0.05 4.50
C SER A 8 20.34 0.83 3.25
N LYS A 9 19.03 1.11 3.18
CA LYS A 9 18.40 1.88 2.09
C LYS A 9 18.43 3.37 2.47
N PRO A 10 19.30 4.21 1.88
CA PRO A 10 19.18 5.65 2.06
C PRO A 10 17.91 6.14 1.34
N SER A 11 16.89 6.54 2.09
CA SER A 11 15.79 7.35 1.56
C SER A 11 16.28 8.78 1.35
N ARG A 12 15.99 9.38 0.19
CA ARG A 12 16.18 10.81 -0.04
C ARG A 12 14.79 11.45 -0.09
N ILE A 13 14.63 12.61 0.53
CA ILE A 13 13.41 13.41 0.41
C ILE A 13 13.32 13.90 -1.05
N VAL A 14 12.55 13.19 -1.86
CA VAL A 14 12.15 13.59 -3.22
C VAL A 14 10.69 13.20 -3.37
N GLY A 15 9.82 13.87 -2.61
CA GLY A 15 8.37 13.66 -2.66
C GLY A 15 7.66 14.84 -3.34
N PRO A 16 6.46 14.64 -3.90
CA PRO A 16 5.67 15.73 -4.43
C PRO A 16 5.33 16.70 -3.29
N PHE A 17 5.69 17.96 -3.49
CA PHE A 17 5.31 19.06 -2.62
C PHE A 17 3.79 19.27 -2.74
N CYS A 18 3.07 19.29 -1.61
CA CYS A 18 1.70 19.77 -1.57
C CYS A 18 1.73 21.30 -1.69
N PRO A 19 1.18 21.92 -2.76
CA PRO A 19 1.29 23.36 -3.00
C PRO A 19 0.71 24.25 -1.89
N SER A 20 -0.13 23.68 -1.05
CA SER A 20 -0.82 24.33 0.07
C SER A 20 -0.04 24.35 1.38
N LEU A 21 1.13 23.70 1.44
CA LEU A 21 1.93 23.55 2.67
C LEU A 21 3.26 24.32 2.56
N ASP A 22 3.83 24.72 3.70
CA ASP A 22 5.09 25.48 3.72
C ASP A 22 6.27 24.63 3.19
N PRO A 23 7.00 25.06 2.14
CA PRO A 23 8.16 24.35 1.62
C PRO A 23 9.35 24.29 2.59
N ALA A 24 9.39 25.17 3.60
CA ALA A 24 10.48 25.19 4.58
C ALA A 24 10.40 24.03 5.59
N ILE A 25 9.23 23.40 5.73
CA ILE A 25 9.00 22.33 6.70
C ILE A 25 9.25 20.97 6.03
N LEU A 26 10.36 20.32 6.40
CA LEU A 26 10.74 18.99 5.87
C LEU A 26 9.69 17.90 6.14
N ALA A 27 8.93 18.02 7.23
CA ALA A 27 7.83 17.11 7.57
C ALA A 27 6.66 17.14 6.55
N ASN A 28 6.57 18.18 5.70
CA ASN A 28 5.54 18.28 4.67
C ASN A 28 5.87 17.47 3.41
N TYR A 29 7.10 16.95 3.30
CA TYR A 29 7.50 16.13 2.17
C TYR A 29 7.25 14.65 2.46
N ARG A 30 6.74 13.93 1.46
CA ARG A 30 6.66 12.47 1.53
C ARG A 30 8.02 11.85 1.17
N PRO A 31 8.63 11.04 2.04
CA PRO A 31 9.91 10.40 1.73
C PRO A 31 9.72 9.37 0.61
N VAL A 32 10.58 9.39 -0.41
CA VAL A 32 10.58 8.38 -1.47
C VAL A 32 11.84 7.54 -1.35
N SER A 33 11.65 6.22 -1.28
CA SER A 33 12.76 5.27 -1.19
C SER A 33 13.46 5.16 -2.55
N ASN A 34 14.74 5.55 -2.63
CA ASN A 34 15.53 5.27 -3.83
C ASN A 34 16.20 3.89 -3.71
N LEU A 35 15.49 2.86 -4.12
CA LEU A 35 16.02 1.49 -4.10
C LEU A 35 17.16 1.30 -5.11
N ARG A 36 18.15 0.48 -4.74
CA ARG A 36 19.22 0.02 -5.66
C ARG A 36 18.59 -0.74 -6.82
N PHE A 37 19.26 -0.74 -7.98
CA PHE A 37 18.75 -1.36 -9.21
C PHE A 37 18.25 -2.80 -9.01
N ILE A 38 19.04 -3.65 -8.38
CA ILE A 38 18.66 -5.05 -8.10
C ILE A 38 17.40 -5.13 -7.24
N ALA A 39 17.28 -4.27 -6.22
CA ALA A 39 16.10 -4.24 -5.37
C ALA A 39 14.84 -3.81 -6.16
N LYS A 40 14.97 -2.84 -7.08
CA LYS A 40 13.88 -2.42 -7.98
C LYS A 40 13.43 -3.52 -8.93
N VAL A 41 14.37 -4.35 -9.40
CA VAL A 41 14.05 -5.51 -10.27
C VAL A 41 13.24 -6.53 -9.48
N VAL A 42 13.69 -6.91 -8.29
CA VAL A 42 12.97 -7.87 -7.44
C VAL A 42 11.61 -7.33 -7.03
N GLU A 43 11.53 -6.07 -6.61
CA GLU A 43 10.28 -5.38 -6.30
C GLU A 43 9.30 -5.39 -7.49
N ASN A 44 9.78 -5.15 -8.71
CA ASN A 44 8.95 -5.23 -9.91
C ASN A 44 8.34 -6.62 -10.12
N VAL A 45 9.10 -7.68 -9.85
CA VAL A 45 8.59 -9.05 -9.93
C VAL A 45 7.50 -9.26 -8.89
N VAL A 46 7.72 -8.82 -7.65
CA VAL A 46 6.73 -8.92 -6.57
C VAL A 46 5.46 -8.13 -6.89
N VAL A 47 5.57 -6.89 -7.37
CA VAL A 47 4.42 -6.04 -7.75
C VAL A 47 3.56 -6.67 -8.84
N ARG A 48 4.14 -7.52 -9.71
CA ARG A 48 3.38 -8.23 -10.74
C ARG A 48 2.71 -9.49 -10.23
N GLN A 49 3.41 -10.28 -9.41
CA GLN A 49 2.94 -11.60 -8.96
C GLN A 49 2.01 -11.51 -7.75
N PHE A 50 2.29 -10.58 -6.84
CA PHE A 50 1.61 -10.53 -5.55
C PHE A 50 0.13 -10.13 -5.66
N PRO A 51 -0.26 -9.10 -6.43
CA PRO A 51 -1.68 -8.77 -6.61
C PRO A 51 -2.46 -9.90 -7.28
N GLN A 52 -1.85 -10.58 -8.26
CA GLN A 52 -2.46 -11.74 -8.92
C GLN A 52 -2.74 -12.86 -7.91
N TYR A 53 -1.79 -13.19 -7.04
CA TYR A 53 -1.99 -14.17 -5.97
C TYR A 53 -3.15 -13.77 -5.03
N LEU A 54 -3.23 -12.50 -4.63
CA LEU A 54 -4.30 -12.02 -3.76
C LEU A 54 -5.68 -12.07 -4.43
N GLU A 55 -5.75 -11.80 -5.73
CA GLU A 55 -6.98 -11.90 -6.52
C GLU A 55 -7.43 -13.36 -6.70
N GLU A 56 -6.52 -14.26 -7.09
CA GLU A 56 -6.82 -15.69 -7.28
C GLU A 56 -7.27 -16.38 -5.98
N ALA A 57 -6.68 -15.99 -4.85
CA ALA A 57 -7.05 -16.51 -3.54
C ALA A 57 -8.22 -15.74 -2.88
N ALA A 58 -8.83 -14.78 -3.57
CA ALA A 58 -9.95 -13.96 -3.08
C ALA A 58 -9.70 -13.27 -1.73
N TYR A 59 -8.47 -12.81 -1.50
CA TYR A 59 -8.09 -12.08 -0.28
C TYR A 59 -8.38 -10.58 -0.33
N LEU A 60 -8.64 -10.02 -1.51
CA LEU A 60 -9.00 -8.61 -1.67
C LEU A 60 -10.49 -8.40 -1.39
N ASP A 61 -10.81 -7.29 -0.71
CA ASP A 61 -12.20 -6.90 -0.48
C ASP A 61 -12.88 -6.63 -1.85
N PRO A 62 -14.10 -7.14 -2.09
CA PRO A 62 -14.84 -6.87 -3.33
C PRO A 62 -15.04 -5.37 -3.63
N LEU A 63 -15.14 -4.53 -2.59
CA LEU A 63 -15.32 -3.08 -2.66
C LEU A 63 -14.00 -2.31 -2.75
N GLN A 64 -12.85 -2.99 -2.68
CA GLN A 64 -11.55 -2.35 -2.85
C GLN A 64 -11.27 -2.06 -4.33
N SER A 65 -11.30 -0.77 -4.70
CA SER A 65 -10.84 -0.30 -6.02
C SER A 65 -9.38 0.17 -6.03
N GLY A 66 -8.86 0.62 -4.88
CA GLY A 66 -7.50 1.12 -4.78
C GLY A 66 -6.45 0.02 -4.96
N PHE A 67 -5.38 0.30 -5.72
CA PHE A 67 -4.25 -0.59 -5.97
C PHE A 67 -4.64 -1.98 -6.53
N ARG A 68 -5.79 -2.07 -7.21
CA ARG A 68 -6.32 -3.31 -7.79
C ARG A 68 -6.37 -3.21 -9.31
N ARG A 69 -6.01 -4.30 -10.01
CA ARG A 69 -5.95 -4.29 -11.47
C ARG A 69 -7.36 -4.21 -12.06
N GLY A 70 -7.55 -3.33 -13.04
CA GLY A 70 -8.86 -3.14 -13.70
C GLY A 70 -9.87 -2.33 -12.90
N TYR A 71 -9.46 -1.80 -11.73
CA TYR A 71 -10.25 -0.87 -10.93
C TYR A 71 -9.59 0.50 -10.93
N SER A 72 -10.41 1.52 -10.72
CA SER A 72 -10.00 2.91 -10.70
C SER A 72 -10.82 3.71 -9.69
N THR A 73 -10.49 4.99 -9.51
CA THR A 73 -11.27 5.89 -8.66
C THR A 73 -12.71 6.05 -9.16
N GLU A 74 -12.93 5.98 -10.48
CA GLU A 74 -14.25 6.01 -11.09
C GLU A 74 -15.06 4.78 -10.70
N THR A 75 -14.47 3.59 -10.69
CA THR A 75 -15.19 2.37 -10.27
C THR A 75 -15.68 2.46 -8.83
N ALA A 76 -14.87 3.02 -7.92
CA ALA A 76 -15.28 3.25 -6.53
C ALA A 76 -16.43 4.26 -6.43
N LEU A 77 -16.35 5.34 -7.19
CA LEU A 77 -17.39 6.37 -7.21
C LEU A 77 -18.72 5.83 -7.78
N VAL A 78 -18.65 5.08 -8.87
CA VAL A 78 -19.84 4.45 -9.47
C VAL A 78 -20.51 3.50 -8.49
N ALA A 79 -19.73 2.64 -7.81
CA ALA A 79 -20.25 1.72 -6.80
C ALA A 79 -20.92 2.47 -5.63
N LEU A 80 -20.26 3.51 -5.09
CA LEU A 80 -20.83 4.34 -4.03
C LEU A 80 -22.15 5.00 -4.45
N VAL A 81 -22.18 5.59 -5.64
CA VAL A 81 -23.37 6.29 -6.14
C VAL A 81 -24.52 5.31 -6.35
N ASP A 82 -24.25 4.14 -6.94
CA ASP A 82 -25.22 3.06 -7.11
C ASP A 82 -25.83 2.59 -5.77
N ASP A 83 -25.00 2.43 -4.74
CA ASP A 83 -25.48 2.09 -3.39
C ASP A 83 -26.37 3.18 -2.77
N LEU A 84 -26.02 4.46 -2.97
CA LEU A 84 -26.83 5.59 -2.51
C LEU A 84 -28.19 5.64 -3.22
N TRP A 85 -28.23 5.40 -4.54
CA TRP A 85 -29.48 5.34 -5.29
C TRP A 85 -30.37 4.19 -4.83
N ARG A 86 -29.81 2.99 -4.66
CA ARG A 86 -30.57 1.83 -4.16
C ARG A 86 -31.15 2.06 -2.76
N ALA A 87 -30.41 2.70 -1.87
CA ALA A 87 -30.90 3.05 -0.54
C ALA A 87 -32.07 4.04 -0.63
N ARG A 88 -31.94 5.07 -1.49
CA ARG A 88 -32.99 6.05 -1.73
C ARG A 88 -34.26 5.43 -2.31
N ASP A 89 -34.13 4.54 -3.29
CA ASP A 89 -35.27 3.87 -3.92
C ASP A 89 -36.06 3.00 -2.93
N ARG A 90 -35.39 2.51 -1.88
CA ARG A 90 -36.00 1.78 -0.76
C ARG A 90 -36.57 2.70 0.33
N GLY A 91 -36.49 4.02 0.16
CA GLY A 91 -36.95 5.00 1.15
C GLY A 91 -36.02 5.19 2.34
N TYR A 92 -34.77 4.70 2.27
CA TYR A 92 -33.78 4.88 3.34
C TYR A 92 -33.06 6.23 3.22
N SER A 93 -32.63 6.76 4.36
CA SER A 93 -31.70 7.87 4.42
C SER A 93 -30.27 7.35 4.53
N SER A 94 -29.36 7.91 3.75
CA SER A 94 -27.95 7.50 3.70
C SER A 94 -27.05 8.53 4.35
N VAL A 95 -26.01 8.08 5.05
CA VAL A 95 -24.95 8.92 5.61
C VAL A 95 -23.62 8.43 5.07
N LEU A 96 -22.79 9.34 4.55
CA LEU A 96 -21.46 9.03 4.05
C LEU A 96 -20.41 9.50 5.07
N ALA A 97 -19.65 8.55 5.63
CA ALA A 97 -18.50 8.84 6.47
C ALA A 97 -17.21 8.62 5.65
N LEU A 98 -16.42 9.69 5.49
CA LEU A 98 -15.13 9.65 4.81
C LEU A 98 -14.03 9.58 5.86
N LEU A 99 -13.13 8.61 5.71
CA LEU A 99 -12.01 8.37 6.61
C LEU A 99 -10.70 8.47 5.80
N ASP A 100 -9.73 9.19 6.34
CA ASP A 100 -8.37 9.26 5.80
C ASP A 100 -7.36 8.96 6.92
N LEU A 101 -6.36 8.15 6.61
CA LEU A 101 -5.35 7.73 7.58
C LEU A 101 -4.12 8.63 7.45
N SER A 102 -3.79 9.34 8.53
CA SER A 102 -2.59 10.18 8.59
C SER A 102 -1.33 9.32 8.46
N ALA A 103 -0.45 9.67 7.51
CA ALA A 103 0.81 8.97 7.26
C ALA A 103 0.66 7.44 7.17
N ALA A 104 -0.35 6.97 6.44
CA ALA A 104 -0.78 5.57 6.41
C ALA A 104 0.33 4.55 6.12
N PHE A 105 1.35 4.91 5.33
CA PHE A 105 2.48 4.02 5.02
C PHE A 105 3.60 4.08 6.06
N ASP A 106 3.80 5.24 6.70
CA ASP A 106 4.85 5.44 7.71
C ASP A 106 4.42 4.90 9.08
N THR A 107 3.12 4.72 9.31
CA THR A 107 2.53 4.24 10.58
C THR A 107 2.29 2.73 10.63
N ILE A 108 2.66 1.98 9.59
CA ILE A 108 2.43 0.52 9.54
C ILE A 108 3.41 -0.19 10.46
N ASP A 109 2.89 -0.91 11.45
CA ASP A 109 3.69 -1.83 12.25
C ASP A 109 4.13 -3.03 11.39
N HIS A 110 5.44 -3.15 11.18
CA HIS A 110 6.02 -4.20 10.35
C HIS A 110 5.80 -5.61 10.92
N SER A 111 5.70 -5.77 12.25
CA SER A 111 5.46 -7.09 12.87
C SER A 111 4.03 -7.56 12.59
N ILE A 112 3.05 -6.65 12.68
CA ILE A 112 1.66 -6.94 12.36
C ILE A 112 1.53 -7.27 10.88
N LEU A 113 2.17 -6.48 10.00
CA LEU A 113 2.16 -6.73 8.56
C LEU A 113 2.74 -8.10 8.21
N LEU A 114 3.91 -8.47 8.74
CA LEU A 114 4.54 -9.76 8.47
C LEU A 114 3.67 -10.94 8.94
N ARG A 115 3.04 -10.83 10.11
CA ARG A 115 2.10 -11.84 10.60
C ARG A 115 0.85 -11.96 9.72
N ARG A 116 0.34 -10.84 9.20
CA ARG A 116 -0.78 -10.86 8.23
C ARG A 116 -0.37 -11.55 6.94
N LEU A 117 0.81 -11.25 6.40
CA LEU A 117 1.36 -11.90 5.21
C LEU A 117 1.50 -13.42 5.41
N GLU A 118 1.96 -13.86 6.58
CA GLU A 118 2.02 -15.29 6.92
C GLU A 118 0.62 -15.93 6.98
N GLY A 119 -0.36 -15.22 7.53
CA GLY A 119 -1.77 -15.63 7.54
C GLY A 119 -2.39 -15.77 6.15
N LEU A 120 -1.90 -15.02 5.15
CA LEU A 120 -2.29 -15.13 3.74
C LEU A 120 -1.60 -16.30 3.02
N GLY A 121 -0.84 -17.13 3.73
CA GLY A 121 -0.12 -18.28 3.18
C GLY A 121 1.28 -17.98 2.64
N ILE A 122 1.78 -16.74 2.78
CA ILE A 122 3.13 -16.37 2.35
C ILE A 122 4.14 -16.90 3.36
N ARG A 123 5.00 -17.83 2.94
CA ARG A 123 5.94 -18.52 3.83
C ARG A 123 7.35 -18.61 3.25
N GLY A 124 8.28 -19.06 4.09
CA GLY A 124 9.64 -19.40 3.67
C GLY A 124 10.43 -18.21 3.13
N THR A 125 11.03 -18.39 1.95
CA THR A 125 11.94 -17.39 1.36
C THR A 125 11.25 -16.06 1.03
N VAL A 126 9.98 -16.09 0.61
CA VAL A 126 9.24 -14.87 0.26
C VAL A 126 8.95 -14.04 1.51
N LEU A 127 8.52 -14.68 2.60
CA LEU A 127 8.28 -14.00 3.88
C LEU A 127 9.57 -13.41 4.46
N ARG A 128 10.69 -14.15 4.39
CA ARG A 128 12.01 -13.63 4.78
C ARG A 128 12.45 -12.45 3.93
N TRP A 129 12.15 -12.47 2.63
CA TRP A 129 12.41 -11.33 1.75
C TRP A 129 11.59 -10.10 2.16
N PHE A 130 10.28 -10.25 2.43
CA PHE A 130 9.46 -9.14 2.96
C PHE A 130 10.02 -8.60 4.28
N SER A 131 10.40 -9.49 5.20
CA SER A 131 11.02 -9.09 6.47
C SER A 131 12.28 -8.28 6.24
N SER A 132 13.20 -8.74 5.39
CA SER A 132 14.42 -8.00 5.06
C SER A 132 14.14 -6.71 4.29
N PHE A 133 13.10 -6.67 3.46
CA PHE A 133 12.73 -5.50 2.67
C PHE A 133 12.15 -4.35 3.51
N LEU A 134 11.46 -4.70 4.61
CA LEU A 134 10.83 -3.78 5.55
C LEU A 134 11.74 -3.41 6.73
N SER A 135 12.70 -4.27 7.10
CA SER A 135 13.67 -3.98 8.17
C SER A 135 14.65 -2.86 7.79
N ASP A 136 15.20 -2.20 8.81
CA ASP A 136 16.29 -1.22 8.71
C ASP A 136 16.06 -0.08 7.72
N ARG A 137 14.80 0.34 7.57
CA ARG A 137 14.46 1.58 6.87
C ARG A 137 14.62 2.76 7.82
N THR A 138 15.67 3.54 7.62
CA THR A 138 15.86 4.83 8.27
C THR A 138 15.39 5.94 7.32
N GLN A 139 14.29 6.61 7.66
CA GLN A 139 13.92 7.89 7.04
C GLN A 139 14.74 8.99 7.75
N PHE A 140 15.55 9.73 6.98
CA PHE A 140 16.23 10.95 7.42
C PHE A 140 15.48 12.16 6.86
#